data_AF-A0AAE1BB10-F1
#
_entry.id   AF-A0AAE1BB10-F1
#
_cell.length_a   1.000
_cell.length_b   1.000
_cell.length_c   1.000
_cell.angle_alpha   90.00
_cell.angle_beta   90.00
_cell.angle_gamma   90.00
#
_symmetry.space_group_name_H-M   'P 1'
#
loop_
_entity.id
_entity.type
_entity.pdbx_description
1 polymer ?
#
loop_
_entity_poly.entity_id
_entity_poly.type
_entity_poly.pdbx_seq_one_letter_code
_entity_poly.pdbx_strand_id
1 'polypeptide(L)' 'MAMLLWAAQHFDFEEINHVFFVRGHSENESESIHARIEASSKHVNVYTTSQWATVIQGAKRNAPYYKVK' A
#
# COMPACT_ATOMS: atom_id res chain seq x y z
N MET A 1 5.09 4.06 -18.73
CA MET A 1 6.02 4.61 -19.74
C MET A 1 5.55 5.86 -20.44
N ALA A 2 4.25 6.02 -20.77
CA ALA A 2 3.75 7.25 -21.41
C ALA A 2 4.05 8.54 -20.62
N MET A 3 3.95 8.51 -19.28
CA MET A 3 4.22 9.67 -18.41
C MET A 3 5.69 10.13 -18.45
N LEU A 4 6.65 9.19 -18.44
CA LEU A 4 8.08 9.50 -18.46
C LEU A 4 8.52 10.02 -19.82
N LEU A 5 7.94 9.49 -20.90
CA LEU A 5 8.16 9.99 -22.25
C LEU A 5 7.65 11.43 -22.41
N TRP A 6 6.47 11.75 -21.87
CA TRP A 6 5.95 13.11 -21.88
C TRP A 6 6.85 14.06 -21.09
N ALA A 7 7.33 13.64 -19.92
CA ALA A 7 8.22 14.44 -19.08
C ALA A 7 9.56 14.74 -19.77
N ALA A 8 10.16 13.75 -20.45
CA ALA A 8 11.39 13.93 -21.23
C ALA A 8 11.23 14.93 -22.39
N GLN A 9 10.00 15.11 -22.90
CA GLN A 9 9.72 16.03 -24.01
C GLN A 9 9.45 17.47 -23.55
N HIS A 10 9.04 17.66 -22.28
CA HIS A 10 8.59 18.96 -21.77
C HIS A 10 9.55 19.58 -20.75
N PHE A 11 10.51 18.81 -20.25
CA PHE A 11 11.50 19.25 -19.26
C PHE A 11 12.90 18.81 -19.68
N ASP A 12 13.89 19.64 -19.38
CA ASP A 12 15.28 19.38 -19.71
C ASP A 12 15.96 18.58 -18.58
N PHE A 13 15.66 17.28 -18.53
CA PHE A 13 16.28 16.35 -17.58
C PHE A 13 17.51 15.69 -18.22
N GLU A 14 18.65 15.75 -17.53
CA GLU A 14 19.91 15.13 -17.98
C GLU A 14 19.82 13.59 -18.00
N GLU A 15 19.07 13.00 -17.06
CA GLU A 15 18.88 11.55 -16.96
C GLU A 15 17.53 11.21 -16.29
N ILE A 16 16.80 10.22 -16.82
CA ILE A 16 15.57 9.68 -16.21
C ILE A 16 15.78 8.21 -15.87
N ASN A 17 15.92 7.91 -14.58
CA ASN A 17 16.08 6.55 -14.09
C ASN A 17 14.75 5.90 -13.70
N HIS A 18 14.38 4.84 -14.41
CA HIS A 18 13.20 4.03 -14.09
C HIS A 18 13.60 2.81 -13.25
N VAL A 19 13.60 2.98 -11.93
CA VAL A 19 13.76 1.85 -11.02
C VAL A 19 12.45 1.10 -10.89
N PHE A 20 12.51 -0.23 -10.93
CA PHE A 20 11.32 -1.05 -10.71
C PHE A 20 10.80 -0.85 -9.29
N PHE A 21 9.49 -0.64 -9.18
CA PHE A 21 8.83 -0.49 -7.90
C PHE A 21 8.99 -1.76 -7.06
N VAL A 22 9.70 -1.67 -5.95
CA VAL A 22 9.87 -2.77 -5.00
C VAL A 22 8.66 -2.82 -4.09
N ARG A 23 7.93 -3.94 -4.13
CA ARG A 23 6.77 -4.18 -3.25
C ARG A 23 7.19 -4.11 -1.78
N GLY A 24 6.40 -3.42 -0.97
CA GLY A 24 6.56 -3.32 0.48
C GLY A 24 7.18 -2.00 0.99
N HIS A 25 7.43 -1.04 0.12
CA HIS A 25 8.11 0.22 0.46
C HIS A 25 7.38 1.49 0.01
N SER A 26 6.20 1.39 -0.61
CA SER A 26 5.39 2.60 -0.85
C SER A 26 4.61 3.00 0.39
N GLU A 27 4.49 4.31 0.59
CA GLU A 27 3.53 4.92 1.50
C GLU A 27 2.10 4.40 1.22
N ASN A 28 1.72 4.28 -0.06
CA ASN A 28 0.44 3.72 -0.47
C ASN A 28 0.21 2.27 0.00
N GLU A 29 1.24 1.42 0.02
CA GLU A 29 1.12 0.06 0.55
C GLU A 29 0.89 0.07 2.06
N SER A 30 1.60 0.94 2.79
CA SER A 30 1.41 1.12 4.23
C SER A 30 -0.02 1.58 4.56
N GLU A 31 -0.50 2.61 3.86
CA GLU A 31 -1.87 3.13 4.00
C GLU A 31 -2.92 2.08 3.65
N SER A 32 -2.66 1.24 2.64
CA SER A 32 -3.58 0.16 2.26
C SER A 32 -3.77 -0.89 3.38
N ILE A 33 -2.72 -1.18 4.14
CA ILE A 33 -2.77 -2.10 5.28
C ILE A 33 -3.51 -1.46 6.46
N HIS A 34 -3.26 -0.17 6.75
CA HIS A 34 -3.97 0.56 7.81
C HIS A 34 -5.48 0.61 7.53
N ALA A 35 -5.89 0.98 6.32
CA ALA A 35 -7.29 1.02 5.91
C ALA A 35 -7.95 -0.37 6.03
N ARG A 36 -7.21 -1.44 5.75
CA ARG A 36 -7.71 -2.82 5.89
C ARG A 36 -7.93 -3.22 7.34
N ILE A 37 -6.98 -2.91 8.22
CA ILE A 37 -7.08 -3.18 9.65
C ILE A 37 -8.28 -2.41 10.24
N GLU A 38 -8.46 -1.16 9.85
CA GLU A 38 -9.60 -0.34 10.27
C GLU A 38 -10.94 -0.89 9.78
N ALA A 39 -11.03 -1.34 8.52
CA ALA A 39 -12.24 -2.00 8.03
C ALA A 39 -12.57 -3.30 8.80
N SER A 40 -11.54 -4.05 9.18
CA SER A 40 -11.68 -5.29 9.97
C SER A 40 -12.13 -5.00 11.40
N SER A 41 -11.61 -3.94 12.04
CA SER A 41 -11.97 -3.58 13.42
C SER A 41 -13.39 -3.05 13.58
N LYS A 42 -14.01 -2.49 12.53
CA LYS A 42 -15.41 -2.00 12.57
C LYS A 42 -16.44 -3.05 13.02
N HIS A 43 -16.13 -4.33 12.89
CA HIS A 43 -17.05 -5.43 13.16
C HIS A 43 -16.76 -6.11 14.51
N VAL A 44 -15.76 -5.63 15.26
CA VAL A 44 -15.28 -6.24 16.50
C VAL A 44 -15.03 -5.15 17.53
N ASN A 45 -15.63 -5.27 18.71
CA ASN A 45 -15.30 -4.37 19.80
C ASN A 45 -13.91 -4.70 20.36
N VAL A 46 -12.98 -3.74 20.26
CA VAL A 46 -11.60 -3.88 20.70
C VAL A 46 -11.36 -2.97 21.91
N TYR A 47 -10.98 -3.58 23.03
CA TYR A 47 -10.74 -2.92 24.32
C TYR A 47 -9.31 -3.11 24.83
N THR A 48 -8.59 -4.11 24.30
CA THR A 48 -7.22 -4.42 24.72
C THR A 48 -6.26 -4.51 23.53
N THR A 49 -4.97 -4.34 23.80
CA THR A 49 -3.90 -4.46 22.80
C THR A 49 -3.77 -5.87 22.25
N SER A 50 -4.07 -6.90 23.05
CA SER A 50 -4.09 -8.30 22.59
C SER A 50 -5.19 -8.55 21.55
N GLN A 51 -6.35 -7.93 21.71
CA GLN A 51 -7.45 -8.02 20.72
C GLN A 51 -7.07 -7.34 19.41
N TRP A 52 -6.33 -6.23 19.45
CA TRP A 52 -5.77 -5.61 18.24
C TRP A 52 -4.82 -6.55 17.50
N ALA A 53 -3.97 -7.30 18.20
CA ALA A 53 -3.09 -8.27 17.55
C ALA A 53 -3.88 -9.34 16.79
N THR A 54 -5.00 -9.81 17.35
CA THR A 54 -5.91 -10.76 16.67
C THR A 54 -6.56 -10.13 15.44
N VAL A 55 -7.06 -8.89 15.53
CA VAL A 55 -7.66 -8.18 14.38
C VAL A 55 -6.65 -7.98 13.25
N ILE A 56 -5.42 -7.60 13.57
CA ILE A 56 -4.35 -7.40 12.59
C ILE A 56 -3.98 -8.72 11.90
N GLN A 57 -3.83 -9.80 12.66
CA GLN A 57 -3.55 -11.13 12.10
C GLN A 57 -4.69 -11.62 11.20
N GLY A 58 -5.94 -11.42 11.63
CA GLY A 58 -7.12 -11.77 10.85
C GLY A 58 -7.24 -10.95 9.56
N ALA A 59 -6.98 -9.64 9.63
CA ALA A 59 -7.02 -8.73 8.49
C ALA A 59 -6.02 -9.12 7.39
N LYS A 60 -4.86 -9.67 7.78
CA LYS A 60 -3.80 -10.17 6.88
C LYS A 60 -4.11 -11.54 6.26
N ARG A 61 -5.00 -12.35 6.86
CA ARG A 61 -5.29 -13.72 6.42
C ARG A 61 -6.31 -13.79 5.28
N ASN A 62 -7.26 -12.86 5.22
CA ASN A 62 -8.29 -12.82 4.18
C ASN A 62 -7.88 -11.87 3.03
N ALA A 63 -7.34 -12.48 1.97
CA ALA A 63 -6.88 -11.90 0.69
C ALA A 63 -5.45 -11.33 0.68
N PRO A 64 -4.59 -11.78 -0.24
CA PRO A 64 -3.26 -11.21 -0.43
C PRO A 64 -3.40 -9.84 -1.08
N TYR A 65 -2.53 -8.91 -0.66
CA TYR A 65 -2.12 -7.64 -1.27
C TYR A 65 -2.93 -7.10 -2.46
N TYR A 66 -3.25 -5.81 -2.38
CA TYR A 66 -3.81 -4.98 -3.45
C TYR A 66 -3.52 -5.55 -4.85
N LYS A 67 -4.57 -5.99 -5.56
CA LYS A 67 -4.44 -6.31 -6.98
C LYS A 67 -4.27 -4.99 -7.72
N VAL A 68 -3.02 -4.68 -8.08
CA VAL A 68 -2.73 -3.64 -9.08
C VAL A 68 -3.46 -4.05 -10.36
N LYS A 69 -4.43 -3.25 -10.79
CA LYS A 69 -5.04 -3.37 -12.11
C LYS A 69 -4.18 -2.65 -13.14
#